data_AF-A0A973RXL8-F1
#
_entry.id   AF-A0A973RXL8-F1
#
_cell.length_a   1.000
_cell.length_b   1.000
_cell.length_c   1.000
_cell.angle_alpha   90.00
_cell.angle_beta   90.00
_cell.angle_gamma   90.00
#
_symmetry.space_group_name_H-M   'P 1'
#
loop_
_entity.id
_entity.type
_entity.pdbx_description
1 polymer ?
#
loop_
_entity_poly.entity_id
_entity_poly.type
_entity_poly.pdbx_seq_one_letter_code
_entity_poly.pdbx_strand_id
1 'polypeptide(L)'
;MSATTPAAPKPLGGLGRRRAGSLAWHIGSLLVLAVVLYPVVWVIGASFKPSKDIINSLQLFPAHPILENFKGLAHGIADISIWTFFQNSLLYAGGAVVGILISCSLTAYAFAKIRF
;
A
#
# COMPACT_ATOMS: atom_id res chain seq x y z
N MET A 1 -36.25 -20.61 55.95
CA MET A 1 -35.28 -21.48 55.26
C MET A 1 -35.13 -20.97 53.84
N SER A 2 -34.14 -20.09 53.61
CA SER A 2 -33.88 -19.48 52.30
C SER A 2 -32.69 -20.19 51.69
N ALA A 3 -32.92 -21.06 50.70
CA ALA A 3 -31.88 -21.80 50.01
C ALA A 3 -31.07 -20.84 49.12
N THR A 4 -29.79 -20.71 49.40
CA THR A 4 -28.80 -20.04 48.54
C THR A 4 -28.50 -20.92 47.34
N THR A 5 -28.97 -20.52 46.16
CA THR A 5 -28.59 -21.15 44.88
C THR A 5 -27.09 -20.94 44.62
N PRO A 6 -26.28 -22.00 44.40
CA PRO A 6 -24.87 -21.84 44.10
C PRO A 6 -24.69 -21.31 42.67
N ALA A 7 -23.91 -20.25 42.52
CA ALA A 7 -23.59 -19.66 41.22
C ALA A 7 -22.76 -20.63 40.37
N ALA A 8 -23.22 -20.89 39.14
CA ALA A 8 -22.52 -21.75 38.19
C ALA A 8 -21.18 -21.12 37.75
N PRO A 9 -20.09 -21.91 37.62
CA PRO A 9 -18.79 -21.38 37.23
C PRO A 9 -18.79 -20.94 35.75
N LYS A 10 -18.32 -19.71 35.51
CA LYS A 10 -18.16 -19.12 34.17
C LYS A 10 -17.01 -19.85 33.45
N PRO A 11 -17.21 -20.38 32.23
CA PRO A 11 -16.16 -21.14 31.54
C PRO A 11 -14.96 -20.23 31.22
N LEU A 12 -13.83 -20.48 31.87
CA LEU A 12 -12.54 -19.80 31.69
C LEU A 12 -11.79 -20.31 30.42
N GLY A 13 -12.50 -20.52 29.31
CA GLY A 13 -11.97 -21.23 28.12
C GLY A 13 -11.77 -20.38 26.86
N GLY A 14 -11.95 -19.05 26.92
CA GLY A 14 -12.08 -18.21 25.72
C GLY A 14 -10.81 -17.54 25.19
N LEU A 15 -9.74 -17.46 25.98
CA LEU A 15 -8.59 -16.60 25.66
C LEU A 15 -7.64 -17.23 24.62
N GLY A 16 -7.39 -18.54 24.70
CA GLY A 16 -6.50 -19.25 23.78
C GLY A 16 -7.02 -19.30 22.34
N ARG A 17 -8.33 -19.56 22.15
CA ARG A 17 -8.96 -19.63 20.82
C ARG A 17 -9.01 -18.26 20.13
N ARG A 18 -9.18 -17.18 20.90
CA ARG A 18 -9.10 -15.79 20.39
C ARG A 18 -7.68 -15.39 20.00
N ARG A 19 -6.66 -15.81 20.77
CA ARG A 19 -5.24 -15.55 20.47
C ARG A 19 -4.76 -16.33 19.24
N ALA A 20 -5.15 -17.60 19.10
CA ALA A 20 -4.81 -18.40 17.92
C ALA A 20 -5.45 -17.83 16.64
N GLY A 21 -6.71 -17.40 16.70
CA GLY A 21 -7.37 -16.71 15.58
C GLY A 21 -6.71 -15.38 15.22
N SER A 22 -6.32 -14.60 16.23
CA SER A 22 -5.56 -13.37 16.01
C SER A 22 -4.20 -13.65 15.37
N LEU A 23 -3.44 -14.63 15.86
CA LEU A 23 -2.13 -14.96 15.31
C LEU A 23 -2.24 -15.44 13.85
N ALA A 24 -3.23 -16.29 13.55
CA ALA A 24 -3.50 -16.73 12.18
C ALA A 24 -3.84 -15.55 11.25
N TRP A 25 -4.62 -14.57 11.73
CA TRP A 25 -4.93 -13.36 10.99
C TRP A 25 -3.69 -12.49 10.69
N HIS A 26 -2.82 -12.30 11.67
CA HIS A 26 -1.58 -11.54 11.50
C HIS A 26 -0.62 -12.26 10.54
N ILE A 27 -0.44 -13.57 10.67
CA ILE A 27 0.39 -14.37 9.76
C ILE A 27 -0.17 -14.31 8.34
N GLY A 28 -1.48 -14.51 8.17
CA GLY A 28 -2.15 -14.39 6.87
C GLY A 28 -1.94 -13.02 6.23
N SER A 29 -2.10 -11.95 7.02
CA SER A 29 -1.89 -10.57 6.57
C SER A 29 -0.43 -10.30 6.17
N LEU A 30 0.54 -10.82 6.92
CA LEU A 30 1.96 -10.72 6.60
C LEU A 30 2.33 -11.49 5.32
N LEU A 31 1.73 -12.65 5.08
CA LEU A 31 1.92 -13.41 3.85
C LEU A 31 1.38 -12.65 2.63
N VAL A 32 0.16 -12.10 2.74
CA VAL A 32 -0.42 -11.26 1.68
C VAL A 32 0.46 -10.05 1.41
N LEU A 33 0.92 -9.37 2.47
CA LEU A 33 1.84 -8.24 2.36
C LEU A 33 3.13 -8.63 1.64
N ALA A 34 3.72 -9.78 1.97
CA ALA A 34 4.94 -10.26 1.31
C ALA A 34 4.75 -10.49 -0.19
N VAL A 35 3.62 -11.07 -0.61
CA VAL A 35 3.29 -11.28 -2.02
C VAL A 35 3.11 -9.95 -2.76
N VAL A 36 2.42 -8.99 -2.14
CA VAL A 36 2.19 -7.66 -2.74
C VAL A 36 3.48 -6.84 -2.83
N LEU A 37 4.36 -6.95 -1.83
CA LEU A 37 5.63 -6.22 -1.81
C LEU A 37 6.73 -6.86 -2.68
N TYR A 38 6.65 -8.16 -2.97
CA TYR A 38 7.62 -8.84 -3.83
C TYR A 38 7.95 -8.09 -5.13
N PRO A 39 6.97 -7.70 -5.97
CA PRO A 39 7.27 -6.94 -7.19
C PRO A 39 7.88 -5.57 -6.91
N VAL A 40 7.48 -4.90 -5.82
CA VAL A 40 8.06 -3.60 -5.43
C VAL A 40 9.54 -3.75 -5.10
N VAL A 41 9.89 -4.75 -4.29
CA VAL A 41 11.29 -5.05 -3.94
C VAL A 41 12.10 -5.41 -5.18
N TRP A 42 11.52 -6.18 -6.10
CA TRP A 42 12.16 -6.52 -7.36
C TRP A 42 12.43 -5.28 -8.22
N VAL A 43 11.48 -4.35 -8.35
CA VAL A 43 11.66 -3.10 -9.11
C VAL A 43 12.73 -2.21 -8.47
N ILE A 44 12.80 -2.15 -7.14
CA ILE A 44 13.86 -1.44 -6.43
C ILE A 44 15.22 -2.05 -6.78
N GLY A 45 15.37 -3.37 -6.69
CA GLY A 45 16.62 -4.06 -7.08
C GLY A 45 16.97 -3.87 -8.56
N ALA A 46 15.97 -3.91 -9.44
CA ALA A 46 16.13 -3.66 -10.87
C ALA A 46 16.57 -2.21 -11.17
N SER A 47 16.20 -1.25 -10.33
CA SER A 47 16.64 0.16 -10.48
C SER A 47 18.16 0.34 -10.34
N PHE A 48 18.84 -0.64 -9.71
CA PHE A 48 20.31 -0.68 -9.59
C PHE A 48 20.98 -1.59 -10.64
N LYS A 49 20.25 -2.15 -11.61
CA LYS A 49 20.80 -2.98 -12.71
C LYS A 49 21.10 -2.14 -13.97
N PRO A 50 22.14 -2.48 -14.75
CA PRO A 50 22.31 -1.98 -16.11
C PRO A 50 21.13 -2.38 -17.01
N SER A 51 20.73 -1.51 -17.95
CA SER A 51 19.55 -1.73 -18.82
C SER A 51 19.55 -3.07 -19.56
N LYS A 52 20.73 -3.57 -19.94
CA LYS A 52 20.94 -4.87 -20.61
C LYS A 52 20.64 -6.10 -19.73
N ASP A 53 20.72 -5.93 -18.41
CA ASP A 53 20.60 -7.03 -17.44
C ASP A 53 19.23 -7.07 -16.75
N ILE A 54 18.37 -6.07 -16.97
CA ILE A 54 17.01 -6.01 -16.41
C ILE A 54 16.14 -7.16 -16.96
N ILE A 55 16.27 -7.48 -18.24
CA ILE A 55 15.47 -8.52 -18.92
C ILE A 55 16.09 -9.90 -18.74
N ASN A 56 17.43 -9.98 -18.66
CA ASN A 56 18.17 -11.24 -18.67
C ASN A 56 18.42 -11.83 -17.26
N SER A 57 18.18 -11.07 -16.19
CA SER A 57 18.43 -11.51 -14.81
C SER A 57 17.19 -11.43 -13.93
N LEU A 58 16.67 -12.59 -13.52
CA LEU A 58 15.59 -12.73 -12.54
C LEU A 58 16.06 -12.50 -11.09
N GLN A 59 17.33 -12.20 -10.84
CA GLN A 59 17.84 -12.00 -9.48
C GLN A 59 17.18 -10.79 -8.81
N LEU A 60 16.83 -10.92 -7.53
CA LEU A 60 16.18 -9.85 -6.77
C LEU A 60 17.11 -8.65 -6.53
N PHE A 61 18.41 -8.90 -6.35
CA PHE A 61 19.45 -7.88 -6.23
C PHE A 61 20.54 -8.08 -7.28
N PRO A 62 21.12 -6.99 -7.82
CA PRO A 62 22.22 -7.08 -8.77
C PRO A 62 23.50 -7.59 -8.10
N ALA A 63 24.29 -8.38 -8.84
CA ALA A 63 25.64 -8.75 -8.43
C ALA A 63 26.59 -7.53 -8.36
N HIS A 64 26.35 -6.54 -9.24
CA HIS A 64 27.08 -5.28 -9.28
C HIS A 64 26.09 -4.11 -9.33
N PRO A 65 25.75 -3.49 -8.18
CA PRO A 65 24.81 -2.37 -8.13
C PRO A 65 25.42 -1.12 -8.78
N ILE A 66 24.67 -0.49 -9.70
CA ILE A 66 25.05 0.78 -10.33
C ILE A 66 24.15 1.93 -9.85
N LEU A 67 24.75 3.11 -9.68
CA LEU A 67 24.02 4.36 -9.33
C LEU A 67 23.85 5.30 -10.52
N GLU A 68 24.36 4.90 -11.69
CA GLU A 68 24.34 5.71 -12.91
C GLU A 68 22.91 6.00 -13.40
N ASN A 69 21.99 5.05 -13.21
CA ASN A 69 20.56 5.22 -13.49
C ASN A 69 19.98 6.47 -12.77
N PHE A 70 20.39 6.72 -11.52
CA PHE A 70 19.93 7.89 -10.76
C PHE A 70 20.62 9.19 -11.21
N LYS A 71 21.87 9.12 -11.67
CA LYS A 71 22.57 10.28 -12.25
C LYS A 71 21.94 10.70 -13.57
N GLY A 72 21.47 9.76 -14.39
CA GLY A 72 20.68 10.06 -15.59
C GLY A 72 19.39 10.81 -15.27
N LEU A 73 18.67 10.40 -14.21
CA LEU A 73 17.47 11.11 -13.74
C LEU A 73 17.77 12.55 -13.29
N ALA A 74 18.93 12.79 -12.67
CA ALA A 74 19.35 14.12 -12.23
C ALA A 74 19.70 15.06 -13.39
N HIS A 75 20.18 14.53 -14.53
CA HIS A 75 20.45 15.32 -15.74
C HIS A 75 19.20 15.59 -16.57
N GLY A 76 18.06 15.00 -16.22
CA GLY A 76 16.82 15.14 -16.96
C GLY A 76 16.70 14.16 -18.13
N ILE A 77 15.49 14.03 -18.64
CA ILE A 77 15.17 13.18 -19.79
C ILE A 77 14.87 14.11 -20.96
N ALA A 78 15.59 13.96 -22.07
CA ALA A 78 15.44 14.81 -23.27
C ALA A 78 15.57 16.31 -22.96
N ASP A 79 16.60 16.70 -22.21
CA ASP A 79 16.87 18.08 -21.75
C ASP A 79 15.78 18.70 -20.84
N ILE A 80 14.81 17.90 -20.40
CA ILE A 80 13.76 18.32 -19.48
C ILE A 80 14.05 17.77 -18.08
N SER A 81 14.08 18.67 -17.09
CA SER A 81 14.26 18.30 -15.69
C SER A 81 13.15 17.38 -15.21
N ILE A 82 13.52 16.36 -14.41
CA ILE A 82 12.56 15.46 -13.76
C ILE A 82 11.56 16.22 -12.87
N TRP A 83 11.96 17.36 -12.33
CA TRP A 83 11.10 18.24 -11.54
C TRP A 83 9.93 18.79 -12.34
N THR A 84 10.12 19.08 -13.63
CA THR A 84 9.04 19.55 -14.50
C THR A 84 7.98 18.46 -14.68
N PHE A 85 8.40 17.21 -14.92
CA PHE A 85 7.48 16.08 -15.02
C PHE A 85 6.72 15.84 -13.70
N PHE A 86 7.42 15.95 -12.57
CA PHE A 86 6.81 15.80 -11.25
C PHE A 86 5.78 16.90 -10.97
N GLN A 87 6.13 18.17 -11.18
CA GLN A 87 5.25 19.31 -10.93
C GLN A 87 4.01 19.28 -11.83
N ASN A 88 4.18 18.98 -13.13
CA ASN A 88 3.06 18.83 -14.04
C ASN A 88 2.10 17.76 -13.53
N SER A 89 2.60 16.55 -13.24
CA SER A 89 1.78 15.43 -12.77
C SER A 89 1.09 15.75 -11.45
N LEU A 90 1.79 16.41 -10.52
CA LEU A 90 1.23 16.83 -9.25
C LEU A 90 0.09 17.85 -9.43
N LEU A 91 0.27 18.81 -10.33
CA LEU A 91 -0.77 19.81 -10.64
C LEU A 91 -1.99 19.15 -11.29
N TYR A 92 -1.79 18.27 -12.26
CA TYR A 92 -2.89 17.54 -12.90
C TYR A 92 -3.64 16.66 -11.91
N ALA A 93 -2.93 15.84 -11.13
CA ALA A 93 -3.54 14.96 -10.14
C ALA A 93 -4.26 15.75 -9.04
N GLY A 94 -3.63 16.80 -8.50
CA GLY A 94 -4.22 17.66 -7.48
C GLY A 94 -5.48 18.38 -7.99
N GLY A 95 -5.41 18.97 -9.19
CA GLY A 95 -6.56 19.62 -9.81
C GLY A 95 -7.72 18.65 -10.05
N ALA A 96 -7.43 17.44 -10.52
CA ALA A 96 -8.43 16.39 -10.71
C ALA A 96 -9.10 16.00 -9.39
N VAL A 97 -8.33 15.78 -8.32
CA VAL A 97 -8.88 15.45 -6.99
C VAL A 97 -9.78 16.56 -6.47
N VAL A 98 -9.36 17.83 -6.58
CA VAL A 98 -10.20 18.97 -6.16
C VAL A 98 -11.51 19.01 -6.95
N GLY A 99 -11.45 18.88 -8.28
CA GLY A 99 -12.64 18.84 -9.12
C GLY A 99 -13.59 17.70 -8.75
N ILE A 100 -13.05 16.49 -8.59
CA ILE A 100 -13.82 15.30 -8.19
C ILE A 100 -14.48 15.50 -6.84
N LEU A 101 -13.75 16.02 -5.84
CA LEU A 101 -14.30 16.25 -4.51
C LEU A 101 -15.46 17.25 -4.54
N ILE A 102 -15.34 18.35 -5.28
CA ILE A 102 -16.40 19.34 -5.43
C ILE A 102 -17.63 18.69 -6.08
N SER A 103 -17.45 18.01 -7.21
CA SER A 103 -18.55 17.38 -7.94
C SER A 103 -19.23 16.28 -7.12
N CYS A 104 -18.46 15.33 -6.57
CA CYS A 104 -19.00 14.23 -5.78
C CYS A 104 -19.69 14.71 -4.51
N SER A 105 -19.14 15.72 -3.83
CA SER A 105 -19.76 16.28 -2.62
C SER A 105 -21.10 16.95 -2.93
N LEU A 106 -21.18 17.71 -4.03
CA LEU A 106 -22.43 18.36 -4.44
C LEU A 106 -23.51 17.33 -4.81
N THR A 107 -23.14 16.31 -5.59
CA THR A 107 -24.05 15.21 -5.95
C THR A 107 -24.50 14.43 -4.71
N ALA A 108 -23.58 14.08 -3.82
CA ALA A 108 -23.91 13.39 -2.58
C ALA A 108 -24.83 14.22 -1.68
N TYR A 109 -24.61 15.53 -1.58
CA TYR A 109 -25.48 16.44 -0.83
C TYR A 109 -26.90 16.49 -1.42
N ALA A 110 -27.01 16.60 -2.75
CA ALA A 110 -28.28 16.58 -3.44
C ALA A 110 -29.06 15.30 -3.07
N PHE A 111 -28.45 14.12 -3.26
CA PHE A 111 -29.05 12.83 -2.87
C PHE A 111 -29.39 12.70 -1.39
N ALA A 112 -28.59 13.27 -0.49
CA ALA A 112 -28.79 13.13 0.94
C ALA A 112 -29.85 14.08 1.53
N LYS A 113 -30.07 15.26 0.92
CA LYS A 113 -30.91 16.33 1.52
C LYS A 113 -32.09 16.78 0.67
N ILE A 114 -32.05 16.60 -0.64
CA ILE A 114 -33.17 16.94 -1.51
C ILE A 114 -34.12 15.73 -1.54
N ARG A 115 -35.41 15.98 -1.31
CA ARG A 115 -36.45 14.96 -1.54
C ARG A 115 -36.71 14.90 -3.04
N PHE A 116 -36.29 13.81 -3.67
CA PHE A 116 -36.56 13.49 -5.07
C PHE A 116 -37.91 12.78 -5.21
#